data_AF-A0A919BDZ7-F1
#
_entry.id   AF-A0A919BDZ7-F1
#
_cell.length_a   1.000
_cell.length_b   1.000
_cell.length_c   1.000
_cell.angle_alpha   90.00
_cell.angle_beta   90.00
_cell.angle_gamma   90.00
#
_symmetry.space_group_name_H-M   'P 1'
#
loop_
_entity.id
_entity.type
_entity.pdbx_description
1 polymer ?
#
loop_
_entity_poly.entity_id
_entity_poly.type
_entity_poly.pdbx_seq_one_letter_code
_entity_poly.pdbx_strand_id
1 'polypeptide(L)' 'MFDYPDDIRKAVHTTNVIESFNSVIRKAIKKRKVFPHDDSAKKVVFLLIEAASKKLTIPIRNWKASLNRFMI' A
#
# COMPACT_ATOMS: atom_id res chain seq x y z
N MET A 1 7.81 -1.88 23.27
CA MET A 1 6.94 -2.13 22.10
C MET A 1 5.58 -1.56 22.46
N PHE A 2 4.99 -0.70 21.64
CA PHE A 2 3.71 -0.07 21.97
C PHE A 2 2.63 -1.12 22.23
N ASP A 3 1.84 -0.92 23.29
CA ASP A 3 0.85 -1.89 23.79
C ASP A 3 -0.45 -1.83 22.97
N TYR A 4 -0.33 -2.08 21.66
CA TYR A 4 -1.47 -2.06 20.76
C TYR A 4 -2.23 -3.40 20.83
N PRO A 5 -3.57 -3.37 20.85
CA PRO A 5 -4.39 -4.56 20.70
C PRO A 5 -4.05 -5.35 19.44
N ASP A 6 -4.29 -6.66 19.49
CA ASP A 6 -4.00 -7.62 18.43
C ASP A 6 -4.52 -7.20 17.04
N ASP A 7 -5.69 -6.58 16.99
CA ASP A 7 -6.31 -6.08 15.76
C ASP A 7 -5.46 -5.00 15.07
N ILE A 8 -4.87 -4.10 15.85
CA ILE A 8 -4.02 -3.01 15.37
C ILE A 8 -2.64 -3.55 15.02
N ARG A 9 -2.07 -4.42 15.85
CA ARG A 9 -0.81 -5.10 15.54
C ARG A 9 -0.91 -5.87 14.24
N LYS A 10 -2.00 -6.59 14.02
CA LYS A 10 -2.24 -7.32 12.78
C LYS A 10 -2.30 -6.37 11.59
N ALA A 11 -3.00 -5.24 11.69
CA ALA A 11 -3.04 -4.25 10.62
C ALA A 11 -1.67 -3.60 10.32
N VAL A 12 -0.89 -3.28 11.36
CA VAL A 12 0.45 -2.69 11.22
C VAL A 12 1.46 -3.69 10.66
N HIS A 13 1.41 -4.94 11.13
CA HIS A 13 2.33 -6.00 10.71
C HIS A 13 1.90 -6.74 9.44
N THR A 14 0.70 -6.48 8.90
CA THR A 14 0.33 -7.00 7.57
C THR A 14 1.13 -6.30 6.47
N THR A 15 2.30 -6.86 6.16
CA THR A 15 3.14 -6.47 5.02
C THR A 15 2.49 -6.76 3.67
N ASN A 16 1.42 -7.58 3.62
CA ASN A 16 0.69 -7.95 2.41
C ASN A 16 0.33 -6.77 1.50
N VAL A 17 -0.02 -5.60 2.07
CA VAL A 17 -0.35 -4.41 1.27
C VAL A 17 0.91 -3.86 0.58
N ILE A 18 2.01 -3.74 1.32
CA ILE A 18 3.30 -3.27 0.80
C ILE A 18 3.87 -4.27 -0.22
N GLU A 19 3.78 -5.56 0.07
CA GLU A 19 4.27 -6.63 -0.81
C GLU A 19 3.46 -6.73 -2.11
N SER A 20 2.12 -6.66 -2.02
CA SER A 20 1.25 -6.66 -3.20
C SER A 20 1.51 -5.43 -4.07
N PHE A 21 1.70 -4.25 -3.47
CA PHE A 21 2.07 -3.02 -4.17
C PHE A 21 3.45 -3.15 -4.86
N ASN A 22 4.46 -3.64 -4.14
CA ASN A 22 5.79 -3.88 -4.70
C ASN A 22 5.76 -4.90 -5.84
N SER A 23 4.90 -5.92 -5.77
CA SER A 23 4.69 -6.87 -6.85
C SER A 23 4.14 -6.21 -8.12
N VAL A 24 3.19 -5.29 -7.99
CA VAL A 24 2.64 -4.50 -9.09
C VAL A 24 3.70 -3.61 -9.73
N ILE A 25 4.51 -2.91 -8.92
CA ILE A 25 5.62 -2.08 -9.42
C ILE A 25 6.62 -2.94 -10.19
N ARG A 26 7.09 -4.05 -9.62
CA ARG A 26 8.03 -4.96 -10.29
C ARG A 26 7.49 -5.46 -11.62
N LYS A 27 6.21 -5.82 -11.69
CA LYS A 27 5.56 -6.26 -12.93
C LYS A 27 5.53 -5.17 -14.00
N ALA A 28 5.26 -3.93 -13.60
CA ALA A 28 5.21 -2.80 -14.53
C ALA A 28 6.60 -2.42 -15.06
N ILE A 29 7.62 -2.41 -14.19
CA ILE A 29 9.01 -2.14 -14.57
C ILE A 29 9.57 -3.29 -15.42
N LYS A 30 9.24 -4.55 -15.12
CA LYS A 30 9.70 -5.70 -15.93
C LYS A 30 9.27 -5.59 -17.40
N LYS A 31 8.11 -4.98 -17.68
CA LYS A 31 7.66 -4.68 -19.06
C LYS A 31 8.42 -3.53 -19.72
N ARG A 32 9.02 -2.62 -18.95
CA ARG A 32 9.78 -1.45 -19.44
C ARG A 32 11.19 -1.45 -18.84
N LYS A 33 12.09 -2.23 -19.45
CA LYS A 33 13.47 -2.43 -18.96
C LYS A 33 14.34 -1.17 -18.96
N VAL A 34 14.02 -0.18 -19.80
CA VAL A 34 14.79 1.06 -19.93
C VAL A 34 13.80 2.24 -19.97
N PHE A 35 14.08 3.25 -19.16
CA PHE A 35 13.37 4.53 -19.22
C PHE A 35 14.26 5.56 -19.93
N PRO A 36 13.69 6.40 -20.81
CA PRO A 36 14.47 7.40 -21.56
C PRO A 36 14.95 8.57 -20.69
N HIS A 37 14.27 8.85 -19.58
CA HIS A 37 14.62 9.90 -18.61
C HIS A 37 13.93 9.62 -17.26
N ASP A 38 14.47 10.19 -16.17
CA ASP A 38 13.96 9.95 -14.81
C ASP A 38 12.49 10.31 -14.63
N ASP A 39 12.03 11.39 -15.28
CA ASP A 39 10.63 11.80 -15.18
C ASP A 39 9.66 10.81 -15.83
N SER A 40 10.11 10.04 -16.84
CA SER A 40 9.34 8.95 -17.41
C SER A 40 9.16 7.83 -16.39
N ALA A 41 10.20 7.51 -15.62
CA ALA A 41 10.12 6.52 -14.55
C ALA A 41 9.17 6.99 -13.43
N LYS A 42 9.31 8.25 -12.97
CA LYS A 42 8.42 8.85 -11.96
C LYS A 42 6.96 8.86 -12.41
N LYS A 43 6.69 9.21 -13.67
CA LYS A 43 5.32 9.21 -14.22
C LYS A 43 4.69 7.82 -14.22
N VAL A 44 5.47 6.77 -14.55
CA VAL A 44 4.96 5.39 -14.49
C VAL A 44 4.65 5.00 -13.05
N VAL A 45 5.51 5.31 -12.09
CA VAL A 45 5.25 5.03 -10.67
C VAL A 45 4.00 5.77 -10.18
N PHE A 46 3.84 7.04 -10.55
CA PHE A 46 2.66 7.84 -10.20
C PHE A 46 1.36 7.21 -10.72
N LEU A 47 1.32 6.83 -12.01
CA LEU A 47 0.13 6.20 -12.61
C LEU A 47 -0.20 4.85 -11.96
N LEU A 48 0.81 4.08 -11.54
CA LEU A 48 0.60 2.82 -10.82
C LEU A 48 0.01 3.06 -9.43
N ILE A 49 0.48 4.08 -8.71
CA ILE A 49 -0.09 4.49 -7.42
C ILE A 49 -1.54 4.91 -7.58
N GLU A 50 -1.84 5.73 -8.59
CA GLU A 50 -3.21 6.18 -8.86
C GLU A 50 -4.14 5.00 -9.17
N ALA A 51 -3.69 4.06 -10.01
CA ALA A 51 -4.45 2.86 -10.33
C ALA A 51 -4.61 1.91 -9.15
N ALA A 52 -3.59 1.76 -8.29
CA ALA A 52 -3.66 0.96 -7.08
C ALA A 52 -4.61 1.59 -6.05
N SER A 53 -4.55 2.90 -5.87
CA SER A 53 -5.44 3.67 -4.99
C SER A 53 -6.91 3.45 -5.35
N LYS A 54 -7.25 3.46 -6.65
CA LYS A 54 -8.61 3.14 -7.14
C LYS A 54 -9.09 1.73 -6.77
N LYS A 55 -8.18 0.77 -6.56
CA LYS A 55 -8.52 -0.62 -6.19
C LYS A 55 -8.53 -0.84 -4.67
N LEU A 56 -7.85 0.01 -3.91
CA LEU A 56 -7.80 -0.04 -2.45
C LEU A 56 -9.07 0.56 -1.84
N THR A 57 -10.23 0.05 -2.24
CA THR A 57 -11.54 0.44 -1.69
C THR A 57 -11.96 -0.42 -0.50
N ILE A 58 -11.19 -1.47 -0.18
CA ILE A 58 -11.53 -2.42 0.88
C ILE A 58 -11.20 -1.77 2.24
N PRO A 59 -12.19 -1.53 3.10
CA PRO A 59 -11.94 -1.02 4.44
C PRO A 59 -11.17 -2.08 5.26
N ILE A 60 -10.21 -1.63 6.08
CA ILE A 60 -9.51 -2.51 7.02
C ILE A 60 -10.57 -3.17 7.90
N ARG A 61 -10.53 -4.51 7.98
CA ARG A 61 -11.51 -5.29 8.77
C ARG A 61 -11.44 -4.84 10.23
N ASN A 62 -12.60 -4.56 10.83
CA ASN A 62 -12.74 -4.04 12.20
C ASN A 62 -12.12 -2.65 12.46
N TRP A 63 -11.78 -1.88 11.41
CA TRP A 63 -11.16 -0.56 11.57
C TRP A 63 -11.99 0.42 12.40
N LYS A 64 -13.31 0.42 12.23
CA LYS A 64 -14.22 1.29 13.02
C LYS A 64 -14.14 1.02 14.52
N ALA A 65 -14.02 -0.24 14.93
CA ALA A 65 -13.85 -0.61 16.32
C ALA A 65 -12.45 -0.24 16.84
N SER A 66 -11.43 -0.38 16.00
CA SER A 66 -10.06 0.03 16.32
C SER A 66 -9.92 1.56 16.44
N LEU A 67 -10.62 2.35 15.61
CA LEU A 67 -10.62 3.82 15.66
C LEU A 67 -11.10 4.36 17.01
N ASN A 68 -12.13 3.74 17.59
CA ASN A 68 -12.61 4.11 18.93
C ASN A 68 -11.54 3.94 20.01
N ARG A 69 -10.54 3.07 19.81
CA ARG A 69 -9.42 2.87 20.75
C ARG A 69 -8.32 3.93 20.61
N PHE A 70 -8.36 4.75 19.55
CA PHE A 70 -7.44 5.88 19.34
C PHE A 70 -8.05 7.23 19.74
N MET A 71 -9.36 7.30 20.05
CA MET A 71 -10.07 8.55 20.40
C MET A 71 -9.95 8.94 21.90
N ILE A 72 -8.78 8.76 22.51
CA ILE A 72 -8.50 9.31 23.85
C ILE A 72 -8.08 10.78 23.70
#